data_AF-A0A5D3YHZ9-F1
#
_entry.id   AF-A0A5D3YHZ9-F1
#
_cell.length_a   1.000
_cell.length_b   1.000
_cell.length_c   1.000
_cell.angle_alpha   90.00
_cell.angle_beta   90.00
_cell.angle_gamma   90.00
#
_symmetry.space_group_name_H-M   'P 1'
#
loop_
_entity.id
_entity.type
_entity.pdbx_description
1 polymer ?
#
loop_
_entity_poly.entity_id
_entity_poly.type
_entity_poly.pdbx_seq_one_letter_code
_entity_poly.pdbx_strand_id
1 'polypeptide(L)'
;MKKLLVFLITSSIALGMMNACGPSEEEIQRRKQARQDSLERVRQQRLAQMKQDSIEQARQDSIEAAKKRKRERNRITFDSDGAFAVQVESWRSKDKAKKQVQKWVERGYENAYTVKFGNEETGDVWFRVRLGHLPSKKMAKKLQDKIQRKYSEPSWISLTTDGTSKNTTD
;
A
#
# COMPACT_ATOMS: atom_id res chain seq x y z
N MET A 1 94.51 21.71 30.16
CA MET A 1 93.63 21.61 28.96
C MET A 1 92.60 20.46 29.03
N LYS A 2 92.89 19.28 29.59
CA LYS A 2 91.92 18.16 29.68
C LYS A 2 90.64 18.47 30.48
N LYS A 3 90.71 19.28 31.54
CA LYS A 3 89.54 19.64 32.37
C LYS A 3 88.54 20.59 31.66
N LEU A 4 89.05 21.48 30.79
CA LEU A 4 88.22 22.39 29.99
C LEU A 4 87.47 21.65 28.86
N LEU A 5 88.11 20.63 28.27
CA LEU A 5 87.49 19.81 27.23
C LEU A 5 86.33 18.96 27.78
N VAL A 6 86.51 18.39 28.97
CA VAL A 6 85.44 17.62 29.66
C VAL A 6 84.26 18.53 29.99
N PHE A 7 84.51 19.76 30.47
CA PHE A 7 83.46 20.73 30.81
C PHE A 7 82.64 21.16 29.58
N LEU A 8 83.29 21.39 28.44
CA LEU A 8 82.64 21.74 27.17
C LEU A 8 81.79 20.59 26.60
N ILE A 9 82.28 19.35 26.69
CA ILE A 9 81.54 18.16 26.24
C ILE A 9 80.31 17.92 27.14
N THR A 10 80.43 18.06 28.46
CA THR A 10 79.28 17.91 29.38
C THR A 10 78.25 19.02 29.23
N SER A 11 78.67 20.24 28.89
CA SER A 11 77.74 21.36 28.65
C SER A 11 76.91 21.14 27.37
N SER A 12 77.53 20.56 26.34
CA SER A 12 76.86 20.25 25.06
C SER A 12 75.79 19.16 25.21
N ILE A 13 76.03 18.18 26.09
CA ILE A 13 75.08 17.09 26.39
C ILE A 13 73.87 17.61 27.20
N ALA A 14 74.08 18.56 28.12
CA ALA A 14 72.99 19.17 28.90
C ALA A 14 72.06 20.04 28.02
N LEU A 15 72.59 20.69 26.99
CA LEU A 15 71.81 21.46 26.01
C LEU A 15 71.04 20.59 25.01
N GLY A 16 71.43 19.31 24.83
CA GLY A 16 70.74 18.36 23.94
C GLY A 16 69.43 17.78 24.51
N MET A 17 69.25 17.80 25.83
CA MET A 17 68.07 17.21 26.49
C MET A 17 66.81 18.10 26.44
N MET A 18 66.94 19.36 25.98
CA MET A 18 65.81 20.28 25.84
C MET A 18 65.04 20.15 24.50
N ASN A 19 65.46 19.22 23.63
CA ASN A 19 64.77 18.90 22.36
C ASN A 19 64.02 17.57 22.40
N ALA A 20 63.71 17.04 23.59
CA ALA A 20 62.73 15.96 23.73
C ALA A 20 61.31 16.55 23.65
N CYS A 21 60.90 16.89 22.42
CA CYS A 21 59.58 17.46 22.10
C CYS A 21 58.48 16.39 22.27
N GLY A 22 58.17 16.02 23.51
CA GLY A 22 56.91 15.35 23.85
C GLY A 22 55.79 16.39 23.89
N PRO A 23 54.55 16.05 23.46
CA PRO A 23 53.43 16.96 23.59
C PRO A 23 53.22 17.31 25.07
N SER A 24 52.97 18.58 25.37
CA SER A 24 52.70 19.03 26.74
C SER A 24 51.44 18.36 27.29
N GLU A 25 51.30 18.23 28.61
CA GLU A 25 50.14 17.60 29.23
C GLU A 25 48.82 18.26 28.79
N GLU A 26 48.83 19.59 28.60
CA GLU A 26 47.70 20.35 28.09
C GLU A 26 47.31 19.97 26.65
N GLU A 27 48.28 19.70 25.77
CA GLU A 27 48.01 19.21 24.42
C GLU A 27 47.40 17.80 24.43
N ILE A 28 47.87 16.93 25.33
CA ILE A 28 47.31 15.58 25.50
C ILE A 28 45.85 15.68 25.98
N GLN A 29 45.54 16.56 26.94
CA GLN A 29 44.17 16.74 27.43
C GLN A 29 43.26 17.35 26.37
N ARG A 30 43.71 18.37 25.63
CA ARG A 30 42.94 18.95 24.50
C ARG A 30 42.65 17.91 23.43
N ARG A 31 43.61 17.04 23.09
CA ARG A 31 43.39 15.93 22.14
C ARG A 31 42.39 14.90 22.68
N LYS A 32 42.40 14.59 23.98
CA LYS A 32 41.42 13.68 24.60
C LYS A 32 40.02 14.27 24.60
N GLN A 33 39.86 15.54 24.97
CA GLN A 33 38.58 16.25 24.90
C GLN A 33 38.06 16.32 23.47
N ALA A 34 38.90 16.73 22.51
CA ALA A 34 38.51 16.77 21.10
C ALA A 34 38.06 15.40 20.57
N ARG A 35 38.69 14.30 21.02
CA ARG A 35 38.25 12.93 20.69
C ARG A 35 36.88 12.60 21.32
N GLN A 36 36.67 12.96 22.57
CA GLN A 36 35.38 12.75 23.27
C GLN A 36 34.26 13.55 22.61
N ASP A 37 34.48 14.84 22.33
CA ASP A 37 33.52 15.71 21.66
C ASP A 37 33.19 15.19 20.26
N SER A 38 34.22 14.72 19.52
CA SER A 38 34.02 14.10 18.20
C SER A 38 33.16 12.85 18.30
N LEU A 39 33.40 12.00 19.30
CA LEU A 39 32.62 10.78 19.52
C LEU A 39 31.17 11.08 19.89
N GLU A 40 30.94 12.09 20.73
CA GLU A 40 29.59 12.51 21.10
C GLU A 40 28.82 13.07 19.91
N ARG A 41 29.46 13.90 19.07
CA ARG A 41 28.85 14.40 17.83
C ARG A 41 28.40 13.26 16.91
N VAL A 42 29.26 12.25 16.70
CA VAL A 42 28.91 11.08 15.88
C VAL A 42 27.74 10.32 16.52
N ARG A 43 27.71 10.16 17.85
CA ARG A 43 26.61 9.52 18.56
C ARG A 43 25.30 10.28 18.39
N GLN A 44 25.32 11.61 18.53
CA GLN A 44 24.16 12.46 18.36
C GLN A 44 23.64 12.43 16.92
N GLN A 45 24.54 12.51 15.93
CA GLN A 45 24.18 12.38 14.52
C GLN A 45 23.53 11.02 14.22
N ARG A 46 24.10 9.93 14.74
CA ARG A 46 23.53 8.58 14.58
C ARG A 46 22.14 8.46 15.21
N LEU A 47 21.95 9.04 16.39
CA LEU A 47 20.63 9.09 17.04
C LEU A 47 19.62 9.90 16.23
N ALA A 48 20.02 11.04 15.67
CA ALA A 48 19.16 11.85 14.81
C ALA A 48 18.79 11.11 13.52
N GLN A 49 19.74 10.42 12.90
CA GLN A 49 19.52 9.59 11.72
C GLN A 49 18.55 8.44 12.03
N MET A 50 18.78 7.67 13.11
CA MET A 50 17.88 6.58 13.50
C MET A 50 16.45 7.08 13.78
N LYS A 51 16.30 8.27 14.37
CA LYS A 51 14.97 8.89 14.56
C LYS A 51 14.30 9.20 13.22
N GLN A 52 15.03 9.79 12.27
CA GLN A 52 14.50 10.09 10.94
C GLN A 52 14.12 8.81 10.19
N ASP A 53 15.00 7.80 10.20
CA ASP A 53 14.76 6.51 9.56
C ASP A 53 13.53 5.82 10.17
N SER A 54 13.39 5.85 11.49
CA SER A 54 12.22 5.30 12.19
C SER A 54 10.92 6.02 11.83
N ILE A 55 10.96 7.36 11.70
CA ILE A 55 9.78 8.14 11.27
C ILE A 55 9.39 7.79 9.84
N GLU A 56 10.36 7.70 8.92
CA GLU A 56 10.06 7.36 7.53
C GLU A 56 9.55 5.91 7.42
N GLN A 57 10.14 4.97 8.15
CA GLN A 57 9.63 3.60 8.21
C GLN A 57 8.18 3.56 8.71
N ALA A 58 7.88 4.22 9.83
CA ALA A 58 6.52 4.28 10.36
C ALA A 58 5.53 4.91 9.35
N ARG A 59 5.98 5.91 8.58
CA ARG A 59 5.18 6.52 7.51
C ARG A 59 4.89 5.53 6.39
N GLN A 60 5.90 4.80 5.93
CA GLN A 60 5.75 3.79 4.87
C GLN A 60 4.81 2.67 5.32
N ASP A 61 5.01 2.15 6.53
CA ASP A 61 4.16 1.11 7.12
C ASP A 61 2.70 1.57 7.21
N SER A 62 2.46 2.82 7.60
CA SER A 62 1.13 3.42 7.65
C SER A 62 0.48 3.51 6.25
N ILE A 63 1.24 3.93 5.23
CA ILE A 63 0.77 4.00 3.84
C ILE A 63 0.45 2.60 3.31
N GLU A 64 1.30 1.62 3.56
CA GLU A 64 1.07 0.24 3.14
C GLU A 64 -0.17 -0.36 3.82
N ALA A 65 -0.30 -0.17 5.13
CA ALA A 65 -1.48 -0.59 5.89
C ALA A 65 -2.76 0.05 5.34
N ALA A 66 -2.73 1.35 5.01
CA ALA A 66 -3.86 2.04 4.40
C ALA A 66 -4.20 1.48 3.01
N LYS A 67 -3.19 1.21 2.16
CA LYS A 67 -3.37 0.57 0.84
C LYS A 67 -3.98 -0.84 0.99
N LYS A 68 -3.49 -1.65 1.93
CA LYS A 68 -4.02 -2.99 2.22
C LYS A 68 -5.47 -2.93 2.67
N ARG A 69 -5.81 -2.04 3.61
CA ARG A 69 -7.19 -1.80 4.06
C ARG A 69 -8.10 -1.35 2.91
N LYS A 70 -7.61 -0.51 2.00
CA LYS A 70 -8.37 -0.08 0.81
C LYS A 70 -8.61 -1.23 -0.16
N ARG A 71 -7.60 -2.06 -0.44
CA ARG A 71 -7.74 -3.26 -1.28
C ARG A 71 -8.77 -4.23 -0.72
N GLU A 72 -8.68 -4.53 0.58
CA GLU A 72 -9.62 -5.42 1.25
C GLU A 72 -11.05 -4.84 1.25
N ARG A 73 -11.19 -3.54 1.52
CA ARG A 73 -12.49 -2.86 1.44
C ARG A 73 -13.07 -2.90 0.03
N ASN A 74 -12.25 -2.84 -1.01
CA ASN A 74 -12.70 -2.86 -2.40
C ASN A 74 -12.84 -4.27 -2.98
N ARG A 75 -12.50 -5.31 -2.21
CA ARG A 75 -12.73 -6.70 -2.60
C ARG A 75 -14.23 -6.93 -2.75
N ILE A 76 -14.60 -7.51 -3.89
CA ILE A 76 -15.96 -7.92 -4.21
C ILE A 76 -15.96 -9.44 -4.10
N THR A 77 -16.78 -9.95 -3.21
CA THR A 77 -16.99 -11.38 -3.02
C THR A 77 -18.30 -11.77 -3.68
N PHE A 78 -18.27 -12.87 -4.41
CA PHE A 78 -19.45 -13.46 -5.02
C PHE A 78 -19.80 -14.74 -4.27
N ASP A 79 -21.08 -15.04 -4.24
CA ASP A 79 -21.66 -16.18 -3.53
C ASP A 79 -22.72 -16.77 -4.46
N SER A 80 -22.68 -18.07 -4.74
CA SER A 80 -23.66 -18.72 -5.62
C SER A 80 -25.10 -18.48 -5.19
N ASP A 81 -25.33 -18.39 -3.87
CA ASP A 81 -26.64 -18.19 -3.27
C ASP A 81 -26.88 -16.73 -2.83
N GLY A 82 -26.06 -15.82 -3.33
CA GLY A 82 -26.14 -14.40 -3.01
C GLY A 82 -27.51 -13.81 -3.39
N ALA A 83 -28.17 -13.14 -2.44
CA ALA A 83 -29.51 -12.57 -2.63
C ALA A 83 -29.55 -11.32 -3.53
N PHE A 84 -28.40 -10.71 -3.83
CA PHE A 84 -28.31 -9.45 -4.58
C PHE A 84 -27.56 -9.60 -5.88
N ALA A 85 -27.94 -8.83 -6.89
CA ALA A 85 -27.22 -8.69 -8.15
C ALA A 85 -27.21 -7.25 -8.62
N VAL A 86 -26.21 -6.90 -9.43
CA VAL A 86 -26.18 -5.58 -10.09
C VAL A 86 -26.67 -5.74 -11.53
N GLN A 87 -27.85 -5.19 -11.81
CA GLN A 87 -28.40 -5.11 -13.16
C GLN A 87 -27.75 -3.93 -13.89
N VAL A 88 -27.24 -4.20 -15.09
CA VAL A 88 -26.57 -3.19 -15.93
C VAL A 88 -27.41 -2.80 -17.14
N GLU A 89 -28.17 -3.75 -17.69
CA GLU A 89 -28.92 -3.52 -18.92
C GLU A 89 -30.20 -4.36 -18.95
N SER A 90 -31.15 -3.98 -19.82
CA SER A 90 -32.37 -4.75 -20.10
C SER A 90 -32.67 -4.68 -21.59
N TRP A 91 -32.97 -5.82 -22.22
CA TRP A 91 -33.21 -5.91 -23.66
C TRP A 91 -34.49 -6.68 -23.98
N ARG A 92 -35.19 -6.32 -25.06
CA ARG A 92 -36.34 -7.08 -25.56
C ARG A 92 -35.91 -8.37 -26.30
N SER A 93 -34.72 -8.37 -26.89
CA SER A 93 -34.16 -9.53 -27.61
C SER A 93 -33.26 -10.38 -26.71
N LYS A 94 -33.55 -11.68 -26.66
CA LYS A 94 -32.72 -12.68 -25.94
C LYS A 94 -31.29 -12.71 -26.46
N ASP A 95 -31.12 -12.69 -27.78
CA ASP A 95 -29.79 -12.80 -28.40
C ASP A 95 -28.95 -11.55 -28.16
N LYS A 96 -29.60 -10.36 -28.16
CA LYS A 96 -28.92 -9.12 -27.79
C LYS A 96 -28.46 -9.15 -26.33
N ALA A 97 -29.32 -9.60 -25.41
CA ALA A 97 -28.93 -9.76 -24.01
C ALA A 97 -27.76 -10.73 -23.84
N LYS A 98 -27.77 -11.87 -24.54
CA LYS A 98 -26.66 -12.84 -24.51
C LYS A 98 -25.34 -12.25 -25.01
N LYS A 99 -25.35 -11.49 -26.11
CA LYS A 99 -24.15 -10.79 -26.60
C LYS A 99 -23.60 -9.82 -25.55
N GLN A 100 -24.49 -9.12 -24.85
CA GLN A 100 -24.09 -8.17 -23.81
C GLN A 100 -23.53 -8.88 -22.57
N VAL A 101 -24.09 -10.03 -22.18
CA VAL A 101 -23.48 -10.90 -21.16
C VAL A 101 -22.04 -11.26 -21.55
N GLN A 102 -21.81 -11.73 -22.78
CA GLN A 102 -20.45 -12.07 -23.24
C GLN A 102 -19.49 -10.88 -23.18
N LYS A 103 -19.94 -9.69 -23.60
CA LYS A 103 -19.15 -8.45 -23.46
C LYS A 103 -18.77 -8.15 -22.01
N TRP A 104 -19.65 -8.44 -21.05
CA TRP A 104 -19.34 -8.27 -19.63
C TRP A 104 -18.37 -9.35 -19.11
N VAL A 105 -18.47 -10.59 -19.59
CA VAL A 105 -17.50 -11.66 -19.32
C VAL A 105 -16.11 -11.27 -19.82
N GLU A 106 -15.98 -10.81 -21.07
CA GLU A 106 -14.73 -10.31 -21.66
C GLU A 106 -14.12 -9.13 -20.87
N ARG A 107 -14.96 -8.32 -20.21
CA ARG A 107 -14.56 -7.22 -19.32
C ARG A 107 -14.08 -7.68 -17.93
N GLY A 108 -14.09 -8.99 -17.67
CA GLY A 108 -13.66 -9.61 -16.41
C GLY A 108 -14.79 -9.87 -15.41
N TYR A 109 -16.05 -9.91 -15.85
CA TYR A 109 -17.21 -10.27 -15.03
C TYR A 109 -17.78 -11.62 -15.48
N GLU A 110 -17.04 -12.69 -15.19
CA GLU A 110 -17.37 -14.07 -15.61
C GLU A 110 -18.73 -14.56 -15.11
N ASN A 111 -19.20 -13.98 -14.00
CA ASN A 111 -20.51 -14.26 -13.41
C ASN A 111 -21.62 -13.34 -13.93
N ALA A 112 -21.47 -12.79 -15.14
CA ALA A 112 -22.55 -12.12 -15.84
C ALA A 112 -23.59 -13.15 -16.34
N TYR A 113 -24.87 -12.84 -16.19
CA TYR A 113 -25.96 -13.70 -16.66
C TYR A 113 -27.17 -12.88 -17.07
N THR A 114 -28.14 -13.53 -17.71
CA THR A 114 -29.40 -12.91 -18.11
C THR A 114 -30.57 -13.58 -17.40
N VAL A 115 -31.58 -12.80 -17.02
CA VAL A 115 -32.84 -13.28 -16.45
C VAL A 115 -34.00 -12.79 -17.30
N LYS A 116 -34.96 -13.68 -17.58
CA LYS A 116 -36.21 -13.33 -18.26
C LYS A 116 -37.19 -12.74 -17.25
N PHE A 117 -37.84 -11.62 -17.59
CA PHE A 117 -38.79 -10.93 -16.72
C PHE A 117 -39.95 -10.39 -17.56
N GLY A 118 -41.18 -10.50 -17.06
CA GLY A 118 -42.38 -9.96 -17.72
C GLY A 118 -43.39 -11.05 -18.05
N ASN A 119 -44.39 -10.71 -18.87
CA ASN A 119 -45.45 -11.63 -19.27
C ASN A 119 -45.20 -12.13 -20.70
N GLU A 120 -45.22 -13.45 -20.88
CA GLU A 120 -45.06 -14.08 -22.19
C GLU A 120 -46.31 -13.98 -23.05
N GLU A 121 -47.50 -14.02 -22.43
CA GLU A 121 -48.79 -13.98 -23.11
C GLU A 121 -49.03 -12.62 -23.77
N THR A 122 -48.60 -11.52 -23.13
CA THR A 122 -48.67 -10.17 -23.71
C THR A 122 -47.47 -9.84 -24.60
N GLY A 123 -46.45 -10.70 -24.60
CA GLY A 123 -45.18 -10.44 -25.29
C GLY A 123 -44.31 -9.37 -24.61
N ASP A 124 -44.63 -8.90 -23.39
CA ASP A 124 -43.85 -7.91 -22.63
C ASP A 124 -42.70 -8.53 -21.84
N VAL A 125 -41.91 -9.35 -22.54
CA VAL A 125 -40.71 -10.01 -22.03
C VAL A 125 -39.46 -9.12 -22.15
N TRP A 126 -38.74 -9.00 -21.04
CA TRP A 126 -37.45 -8.35 -20.94
C TRP A 126 -36.38 -9.34 -20.50
N PHE A 127 -35.20 -9.24 -21.09
CA PHE A 127 -34.00 -9.99 -20.74
C PHE A 127 -33.04 -9.03 -20.01
N ARG A 128 -33.02 -9.15 -18.68
CA ARG A 128 -32.22 -8.32 -17.78
C ARG A 128 -30.83 -8.90 -17.65
N VAL A 129 -29.79 -8.11 -17.96
CA VAL A 129 -28.39 -8.49 -17.80
C VAL A 129 -27.93 -8.10 -16.40
N ARG A 130 -27.52 -9.10 -15.63
CA ARG A 130 -27.12 -8.99 -14.22
C ARG A 130 -25.70 -9.48 -14.03
N LEU A 131 -24.99 -8.86 -13.10
CA LEU A 131 -23.60 -9.19 -12.75
C LEU A 131 -23.56 -9.78 -11.34
N GLY A 132 -23.25 -11.08 -11.31
CA GLY A 132 -22.96 -11.83 -10.10
C GLY A 132 -24.14 -12.08 -9.17
N HIS A 133 -23.83 -12.84 -8.14
CA HIS A 133 -24.67 -13.10 -6.98
C HIS A 133 -23.85 -12.64 -5.77
N LEU A 134 -24.42 -11.70 -5.01
CA LEU A 134 -23.74 -10.94 -3.99
C LEU A 134 -24.45 -11.20 -2.65
N PRO A 135 -23.71 -11.52 -1.58
CA PRO A 135 -24.31 -11.91 -0.30
C PRO A 135 -24.97 -10.74 0.43
N SER A 136 -24.66 -9.49 0.06
CA SER A 136 -25.23 -8.32 0.72
C SER A 136 -25.38 -7.12 -0.22
N LYS A 137 -26.36 -6.26 0.09
CA LYS A 137 -26.56 -4.95 -0.55
C LYS A 137 -25.29 -4.09 -0.54
N LYS A 138 -24.47 -4.19 0.52
CA LYS A 138 -23.18 -3.48 0.60
C LYS A 138 -22.21 -3.95 -0.48
N MET A 139 -22.12 -5.25 -0.76
CA MET A 139 -21.27 -5.74 -1.85
C MET A 139 -21.83 -5.35 -3.22
N ALA A 140 -23.16 -5.41 -3.39
CA ALA A 140 -23.81 -4.93 -4.60
C ALA A 140 -23.53 -3.45 -4.87
N LYS A 141 -23.56 -2.60 -3.83
CA LYS A 141 -23.22 -1.18 -3.94
C LYS A 141 -21.76 -0.97 -4.35
N LYS A 142 -20.81 -1.73 -3.76
CA LYS A 142 -19.41 -1.67 -4.18
C LYS A 142 -19.21 -2.04 -5.65
N LEU A 143 -19.91 -3.07 -6.12
CA LEU A 143 -19.86 -3.50 -7.52
C LEU A 143 -20.48 -2.44 -8.44
N GLN A 144 -21.65 -1.90 -8.09
CA GLN A 144 -22.30 -0.78 -8.78
C GLN A 144 -21.36 0.42 -8.92
N ASP A 145 -20.74 0.86 -7.82
CA ASP A 145 -19.83 1.99 -7.84
C ASP A 145 -18.55 1.68 -8.65
N LYS A 146 -18.10 0.42 -8.68
CA LYS A 146 -16.97 -0.02 -9.53
C LYS A 146 -17.32 0.06 -11.00
N ILE A 147 -18.53 -0.36 -11.39
CA ILE A 147 -19.03 -0.29 -12.77
C ILE A 147 -19.15 1.17 -13.21
N GLN A 148 -19.79 2.02 -12.38
CA GLN A 148 -19.93 3.45 -12.65
C GLN A 148 -18.56 4.12 -12.83
N ARG A 149 -17.58 3.85 -11.95
CA ARG A 149 -16.25 4.47 -12.06
C ARG A 149 -15.44 3.99 -13.27
N LYS A 150 -15.56 2.71 -13.65
CA LYS A 150 -14.71 2.10 -14.68
C LYS A 150 -15.30 2.26 -16.09
N TYR A 151 -16.61 2.24 -16.21
CA TYR A 151 -17.29 2.22 -17.52
C TYR A 151 -18.28 3.37 -17.70
N SER A 152 -18.55 4.17 -16.66
CA SER A 152 -19.59 5.22 -16.68
C SER A 152 -20.99 4.70 -17.03
N GLU A 153 -21.24 3.41 -16.81
CA GLU A 153 -22.51 2.75 -17.11
C GLU A 153 -23.46 2.84 -15.91
N PRO A 154 -24.72 3.27 -16.11
CA PRO A 154 -25.73 3.21 -15.07
C PRO A 154 -26.00 1.76 -14.68
N SER A 155 -26.33 1.54 -13.41
CA SER A 155 -26.66 0.20 -12.92
C SER A 155 -27.56 0.26 -11.71
N TRP A 156 -28.33 -0.80 -11.48
CA TRP A 156 -29.32 -0.91 -10.41
C TRP A 156 -29.05 -2.15 -9.56
N ILE A 157 -29.23 -2.02 -8.25
CA ILE A 157 -29.18 -3.16 -7.33
C ILE A 157 -30.55 -3.83 -7.35
N SER A 158 -30.60 -5.12 -7.61
CA SER A 158 -31.83 -5.93 -7.66
C SER A 158 -31.68 -7.19 -6.82
N LEU A 159 -32.78 -7.79 -6.38
CA LEU A 159 -32.73 -9.12 -5.77
C LEU A 159 -32.61 -10.16 -6.87
N THR A 160 -31.88 -11.24 -6.58
CA THR A 160 -31.73 -12.36 -7.51
C THR A 160 -33.06 -13.08 -7.73
N THR A 161 -33.95 -13.04 -6.74
CA THR A 161 -35.32 -13.59 -6.79
C THR A 161 -36.29 -12.84 -7.70
N ASP A 162 -36.00 -11.58 -8.10
CA ASP A 162 -36.91 -10.69 -8.85
C ASP A 162 -37.08 -11.07 -10.34
N GLY A 163 -36.99 -12.36 -10.68
CA GLY A 163 -37.09 -12.87 -12.06
C GLY A 163 -37.23 -14.39 -12.18
N THR A 164 -37.21 -15.12 -11.07
CA THR A 164 -37.83 -16.45 -11.00
C THR A 164 -39.34 -16.23 -10.91
N SER A 165 -40.02 -16.16 -12.06
CA SER A 165 -41.45 -16.47 -12.06
C SER A 165 -41.58 -17.85 -11.44
N LYS A 166 -42.22 -17.95 -10.28
CA LYS A 166 -42.65 -19.24 -9.76
C LYS A 166 -43.57 -19.82 -10.83
N ASN A 167 -43.09 -20.80 -11.60
CA ASN A 167 -43.97 -21.79 -12.21
C ASN A 167 -44.58 -22.56 -11.04
N THR A 168 -45.62 -21.99 -10.45
CA THR A 168 -46.51 -22.71 -9.53
C THR A 168 -47.58 -23.26 -10.45
N THR A 169 -47.34 -24.47 -10.94
CA THR A 169 -48.37 -25.31 -11.54
C THR A 169 -48.81 -26.24 -10.43
N ASP A 170 -49.98 -25.96 -9.85
CA ASP A 170 -50.88 -26.96 -9.26
C ASP A 170 -52.19 -26.87 -10.05
#